data_AF-A0A1Y1S8J8-F1
#
_entry.id   AF-A0A1Y1S8J8-F1
#
_cell.length_a   1.000
_cell.length_b   1.000
_cell.length_c   1.000
_cell.angle_alpha   90.00
_cell.angle_beta   90.00
_cell.angle_gamma   90.00
#
_symmetry.space_group_name_H-M   'P 1'
#
loop_
_entity.id
_entity.type
_entity.pdbx_description
1 polymer ?
#
loop_
_entity_poly.entity_id
_entity_poly.type
_entity_poly.pdbx_seq_one_letter_code
_entity_poly.pdbx_strand_id
1 'polypeptide(L)'
;MIYVGNPGFFFTADDVECSYNGKFNILLQSDNVVLHNDTIESLVFVVPYDFKQFFRKLVKKYKRNLNFDKIFQFRSSEEQKTFKEYANTFK
;
A
#
# COMPACT_ATOMS: atom_id res chain seq x y z
N MET A 1 8.75 -1.18 -13.70
CA MET A 1 7.31 -0.88 -13.74
C MET A 1 7.13 0.62 -13.80
N ILE A 2 6.08 1.12 -14.44
CA ILE A 2 5.74 2.54 -14.46
C ILE A 2 4.53 2.80 -13.58
N TYR A 3 4.67 3.76 -12.67
CA TYR A 3 3.61 4.16 -11.76
C TYR A 3 2.85 5.36 -12.32
N VAL A 4 1.53 5.22 -12.44
CA VAL A 4 0.64 6.34 -12.76
C VAL A 4 0.20 6.98 -11.44
N GLY A 5 0.86 8.08 -11.08
CA GLY A 5 0.70 8.79 -9.80
C GLY A 5 2.01 8.84 -9.00
N ASN A 6 2.00 9.49 -7.83
CA ASN A 6 3.17 9.56 -6.95
C ASN A 6 3.03 8.54 -5.79
N PRO A 7 3.72 7.38 -5.85
CA PRO A 7 3.50 6.30 -4.90
C PRO A 7 4.05 6.57 -3.50
N GLY A 8 5.07 7.42 -3.34
CA GLY A 8 5.81 7.53 -2.07
C GLY A 8 6.55 6.22 -1.75
N PHE A 9 6.44 5.73 -0.51
CA PHE A 9 7.04 4.45 -0.13
C PHE A 9 6.05 3.29 -0.24
N PHE A 10 6.59 2.08 -0.42
CA PHE A 10 5.83 0.87 -0.71
C PHE A 10 5.82 -0.08 0.49
N PHE A 11 4.70 -0.78 0.67
CA PHE A 11 4.58 -1.84 1.67
C PHE A 11 3.47 -2.82 1.27
N THR A 12 3.50 -4.01 1.82
CA THR A 12 2.47 -5.03 1.59
C THR A 12 1.57 -5.11 2.82
N ALA A 13 0.26 -5.17 2.61
CA ALA A 13 -0.72 -5.35 3.68
C ALA A 13 -1.68 -6.49 3.32
N ASP A 14 -1.59 -7.63 4.01
CA ASP A 14 -2.44 -8.81 3.76
C ASP A 14 -2.48 -9.21 2.26
N ASP A 15 -1.28 -9.39 1.68
CA ASP A 15 -1.04 -9.70 0.26
C ASP A 15 -1.48 -8.62 -0.75
N VAL A 16 -1.90 -7.45 -0.28
CA VAL A 16 -2.21 -6.29 -1.12
C VAL A 16 -1.01 -5.36 -1.16
N GLU A 17 -0.51 -5.06 -2.36
CA GLU A 17 0.51 -4.03 -2.56
C GLU A 17 -0.09 -2.64 -2.32
N CYS A 18 0.53 -1.91 -1.41
CA CYS A 18 0.08 -0.60 -0.96
C CYS A 18 1.22 0.42 -1.07
N SER A 19 0.86 1.68 -1.02
CA SER A 19 1.83 2.77 -0.93
C SER A 19 1.34 3.88 -0.02
N TYR A 20 2.28 4.69 0.47
CA TYR A 20 1.98 5.86 1.28
C TYR A 20 2.80 7.07 0.85
N ASN A 21 2.09 8.16 0.61
CA ASN A 21 2.66 9.46 0.23
C ASN A 21 1.83 10.60 0.86
N GLY A 22 1.69 10.56 2.19
CA GLY A 22 0.74 11.42 2.92
C GLY A 22 -0.73 10.96 2.85
N LYS A 23 -1.04 10.03 1.94
CA LYS A 23 -2.32 9.31 1.84
C LYS A 23 -2.04 7.82 1.65
N PHE A 24 -2.90 6.98 2.19
CA PHE A 24 -2.90 5.54 1.92
C PHE A 24 -3.39 5.27 0.50
N ASN A 25 -2.64 4.48 -0.24
CA ASN A 25 -2.99 4.06 -1.59
C ASN A 25 -2.89 2.53 -1.72
N ILE A 26 -3.72 1.98 -2.60
CA ILE A 26 -3.57 0.62 -3.10
C ILE A 26 -2.94 0.70 -4.48
N LEU A 27 -2.05 -0.24 -4.79
CA LEU A 27 -1.44 -0.36 -6.11
C LEU A 27 -2.26 -1.35 -6.94
N LEU A 28 -2.78 -0.89 -8.07
CA LEU A 28 -3.49 -1.75 -9.02
C LEU A 28 -2.58 -2.03 -10.21
N GLN A 29 -2.14 -3.28 -10.31
CA GLN A 29 -1.40 -3.74 -11.48
C GLN A 29 -2.34 -3.87 -12.68
N SER A 30 -1.91 -3.31 -13.81
CA SER A 30 -2.61 -3.41 -15.08
C SER A 30 -2.06 -4.58 -15.88
N ASP A 31 -2.94 -5.29 -16.60
CA ASP A 31 -2.52 -6.27 -17.61
C ASP A 31 -1.92 -5.60 -18.85
N ASN A 32 -2.18 -4.30 -19.03
CA ASN A 32 -1.54 -3.50 -20.08
C ASN A 32 -0.06 -3.22 -19.76
N VAL A 33 0.75 -3.32 -20.80
CA VAL A 33 2.15 -2.90 -20.80
C VAL A 33 2.32 -1.67 -21.68
N VAL A 34 3.37 -0.90 -21.43
CA VAL A 34 3.75 0.25 -22.25
C VAL A 34 5.20 0.12 -22.69
N LEU A 35 5.48 0.61 -23.89
CA LEU A 35 6.86 0.78 -24.36
C LEU A 35 7.38 2.13 -23.84
N HIS A 36 8.43 2.09 -23.03
CA HIS A 36 9.07 3.28 -22.48
C HIS A 36 10.58 3.07 -22.46
N ASN A 37 11.33 3.99 -23.07
CA ASN A 37 12.79 3.89 -23.22
C ASN A 37 13.24 2.51 -23.76
N ASP A 38 12.63 2.07 -24.87
CA ASP A 38 12.89 0.78 -25.53
C ASP A 38 12.67 -0.47 -24.66
N THR A 39 12.02 -0.31 -23.50
CA THR A 39 11.71 -1.39 -22.56
C THR A 39 10.20 -1.55 -22.42
N ILE A 40 9.72 -2.80 -22.41
CA ILE A 40 8.33 -3.11 -22.11
C ILE A 40 8.15 -3.10 -20.60
N GLU A 41 7.33 -2.19 -20.11
CA GLU A 41 7.11 -1.92 -18.69
C GLU A 41 5.64 -2.18 -18.34
N SER A 42 5.39 -2.86 -17.21
CA SER A 42 4.03 -2.97 -16.66
C SER A 42 3.56 -1.64 -16.08
N LEU A 43 2.29 -1.31 -16.28
CA LEU A 43 1.65 -0.16 -15.65
C LEU A 43 1.08 -0.53 -14.28
N VAL A 44 1.29 0.35 -13.30
CA VAL A 44 0.70 0.25 -11.97
C VAL A 44 0.03 1.57 -11.61
N PHE A 45 -1.24 1.52 -11.25
CA PHE A 45 -1.99 2.70 -10.84
C PHE A 45 -1.90 2.90 -9.33
N VAL A 46 -1.51 4.11 -8.91
CA VAL A 46 -1.52 4.51 -7.50
C VAL A 46 -2.90 5.05 -7.18
N VAL A 47 -3.72 4.27 -6.48
CA VAL A 47 -5.12 4.61 -6.22
C VAL A 47 -5.31 4.99 -4.75
N PRO A 48 -5.62 6.26 -4.43
CA PRO A 48 -5.95 6.66 -3.07
C PRO A 48 -7.14 5.86 -2.56
N TYR A 49 -7.02 5.33 -1.35
CA TYR A 49 -8.05 4.50 -0.74
C TYR A 49 -8.29 4.92 0.71
N ASP A 50 -9.52 4.75 1.19
CA ASP A 50 -9.90 5.03 2.57
C ASP A 50 -9.27 3.99 3.51
N PHE A 51 -8.19 4.38 4.20
CA PHE A 51 -7.50 3.52 5.16
C PHE A 51 -8.43 3.02 6.27
N LYS A 52 -9.40 3.82 6.72
CA LYS A 52 -10.33 3.41 7.79
C LYS A 52 -11.21 2.25 7.34
N GLN A 53 -11.67 2.28 6.09
CA GLN A 53 -12.41 1.15 5.51
C GLN A 53 -11.53 -0.08 5.31
N PHE A 54 -10.30 0.11 4.85
CA PHE A 54 -9.32 -0.97 4.70
C PHE A 54 -9.03 -1.65 6.04
N PHE A 55 -8.70 -0.85 7.06
CA PHE A 55 -8.41 -1.33 8.41
C PHE A 55 -9.59 -2.07 9.04
N ARG A 56 -10.83 -1.57 8.87
CA ARG A 56 -12.03 -2.29 9.34
C ARG A 56 -12.17 -3.67 8.71
N LYS A 57 -11.86 -3.82 7.42
CA LYS A 57 -11.87 -5.13 6.73
C LYS A 57 -10.82 -6.06 7.33
N LEU A 58 -9.62 -5.56 7.59
CA LEU A 58 -8.55 -6.33 8.27
C LEU A 58 -8.99 -6.77 9.68
N VAL A 59 -9.55 -5.86 10.48
CA VAL A 59 -10.06 -6.18 11.83
C VAL A 59 -11.10 -7.30 11.80
N LYS A 60 -12.01 -7.26 10.82
CA LYS A 60 -13.01 -8.30 10.61
C LYS A 60 -12.37 -9.64 10.21
N LYS A 61 -11.36 -9.62 9.33
CA LYS A 61 -10.63 -10.83 8.88
C LYS A 61 -9.88 -11.51 10.02
N TYR A 62 -9.15 -10.75 10.84
CA TYR A 62 -8.26 -11.27 11.89
C TYR A 62 -8.89 -11.33 13.31
N LYS A 63 -10.21 -11.10 13.45
CA LYS A 63 -10.98 -11.25 14.70
C LYS A 63 -10.26 -10.69 15.95
N ARG A 64 -9.96 -9.39 15.94
CA ARG A 64 -9.27 -8.61 17.03
C ARG A 64 -7.82 -8.98 17.34
N ASN A 65 -7.28 -10.13 16.90
CA ASN A 65 -5.86 -10.49 17.04
C ASN A 65 -5.02 -9.89 15.90
N LEU A 66 -5.07 -8.56 15.78
CA LEU A 66 -4.36 -7.82 14.74
C LEU A 66 -2.92 -7.58 15.19
N ASN A 67 -2.00 -8.43 14.72
CA ASN A 67 -0.58 -8.13 14.84
C ASN A 67 -0.16 -7.29 13.63
N PHE A 68 0.04 -6.00 13.85
CA PHE A 68 0.40 -5.03 12.82
C PHE A 68 1.65 -5.47 12.04
N ASP A 69 2.65 -6.01 12.72
CA ASP A 69 3.94 -6.37 12.12
C ASP A 69 3.85 -7.66 11.30
N LYS A 70 2.81 -8.47 11.51
CA LYS A 70 2.50 -9.64 10.68
C LYS A 70 1.66 -9.28 9.45
N ILE A 71 0.85 -8.22 9.56
CA ILE A 71 -0.10 -7.83 8.51
C ILE A 71 0.56 -6.87 7.53
N PHE A 72 1.34 -5.91 8.05
CA PHE A 72 1.99 -4.88 7.26
C PHE A 72 3.49 -5.15 7.20
N GLN A 73 4.01 -5.31 5.98
CA GLN A 73 5.41 -5.58 5.69
C GLN A 73 6.03 -4.37 4.98
N PHE A 74 6.95 -3.70 5.66
CA PHE A 74 7.67 -2.52 5.17
C PHE A 74 9.10 -2.88 4.79
N ARG A 75 9.74 -2.05 3.95
CA ARG A 75 11.14 -2.25 3.58
C ARG A 75 12.09 -1.76 4.67
N SER A 76 11.68 -0.73 5.42
CA SER A 76 12.47 -0.18 6.51
C SER A 76 11.64 0.05 7.78
N SER A 77 12.34 0.10 8.91
CA SER A 77 11.76 0.45 10.22
C SER A 77 11.28 1.91 10.26
N GLU A 78 11.90 2.79 9.47
CA GLU A 78 11.50 4.19 9.36
C GLU A 78 10.13 4.32 8.67
N GLU A 79 9.95 3.66 7.51
CA GLU A 79 8.65 3.60 6.80
C GLU A 79 7.55 3.03 7.69
N GLN A 80 7.86 1.94 8.40
CA GLN A 80 6.93 1.33 9.34
C GLN A 80 6.53 2.29 10.46
N LYS A 81 7.49 3.03 11.03
CA LYS A 81 7.22 4.01 12.08
C LYS A 81 6.32 5.13 11.56
N THR A 82 6.67 5.73 10.43
CA THR A 82 5.88 6.79 9.77
C THR A 82 4.46 6.32 9.47
N PHE A 83 4.30 5.10 8.93
CA PHE A 83 2.97 4.58 8.63
C PHE A 83 2.16 4.22 9.89
N LYS A 84 2.81 3.71 10.94
CA LYS A 84 2.16 3.46 12.25
C LYS A 84 1.62 4.76 12.84
N GLU A 85 2.37 5.86 12.77
CA GLU A 85 1.92 7.19 13.22
C GLU A 85 0.66 7.63 12.47
N TYR A 86 0.66 7.52 11.14
CA TYR A 86 -0.53 7.76 10.32
C TYR A 86 -1.71 6.87 10.71
N ALA A 87 -1.50 5.55 10.80
CA ALA A 87 -2.55 4.57 11.09
C ALA A 87 -3.19 4.78 12.47
N ASN A 88 -2.43 5.24 13.46
CA ASN A 88 -2.92 5.53 14.80
C ASN A 88 -3.92 6.70 14.83
N THR A 89 -3.94 7.58 13.82
CA THR A 89 -4.95 8.66 13.73
C THR A 89 -6.37 8.14 13.43
N PHE A 90 -6.51 6.88 13.02
CA PHE A 90 -7.78 6.25 12.67
C PHE A 90 -8.21 5.13 13.63
N LYS A 91 -7.41 4.86 14.69
CA LYS A 91 -7.79 3.97 15.79
C LYS A 91 -8.83 4.62 16.69
#